data_AF-A0A6P1P0E1-F1
#
_entry.id   AF-A0A6P1P0E1-F1
#
_cell.length_a   1.000
_cell.length_b   1.000
_cell.length_c   1.000
_cell.angle_alpha   90.00
_cell.angle_beta   90.00
_cell.angle_gamma   90.00
#
_symmetry.space_group_name_H-M   'P 1'
#
loop_
_entity.id
_entity.type
_entity.pdbx_description
1 polymer ?
#
loop_
_entity_poly.entity_id
_entity_poly.type
_entity_poly.pdbx_seq_one_letter_code
_entity_poly.pdbx_strand_id
1 'polypeptide(L)'
;MKNCILTVLFLFTLIVAQAKEITAHVIFENRTGKQLTAGKFYIPELEKTLDITSAEGFTVTLPEKGKYSFGFRTDEFEAYTMYPARITENKNIITVRLEEKPAKQDTITISFETEITQLEDAQLESMITKGKVEFIFHSIQQLNLDFGTFQEKYGIGYISKNCIMDPLTLKASTAHNKRLEAFLNQKYGEGWKKDLPLHPFGIE
;
A
#
# COMPACT_ATOMS: atom_id res chain seq x y z
N MET A 1 51.93 -60.54 -5.60
CA MET A 1 50.55 -60.03 -5.45
C MET A 1 50.56 -58.54 -5.80
N LYS A 2 50.02 -58.19 -6.97
CA LYS A 2 50.09 -56.85 -7.56
C LYS A 2 48.70 -56.22 -7.38
N ASN A 3 48.53 -55.38 -6.36
CA ASN A 3 47.27 -54.68 -6.14
C ASN A 3 47.30 -53.34 -6.88
N CYS A 4 46.60 -53.28 -8.01
CA CYS A 4 46.28 -52.02 -8.70
C CYS A 4 45.09 -51.38 -7.99
N ILE A 5 45.32 -50.26 -7.29
CA ILE A 5 44.25 -49.38 -6.82
C ILE A 5 43.95 -48.41 -7.97
N LEU A 6 42.79 -48.58 -8.61
CA LEU A 6 42.29 -47.69 -9.66
C LEU A 6 41.43 -46.61 -8.99
N THR A 7 42.02 -45.44 -8.75
CA THR A 7 41.28 -44.27 -8.24
C THR A 7 40.57 -43.60 -9.41
N VAL A 8 39.25 -43.75 -9.51
CA VAL A 8 38.42 -43.03 -10.48
C VAL A 8 38.12 -41.65 -9.92
N LEU A 9 38.81 -40.62 -10.43
CA LEU A 9 38.52 -39.22 -10.13
C LEU A 9 37.30 -38.80 -10.97
N PHE A 10 36.12 -38.75 -10.35
CA PHE A 10 34.90 -38.28 -11.00
C PHE A 10 34.90 -36.73 -10.99
N LEU A 11 35.46 -36.11 -12.04
CA LEU A 11 35.25 -34.68 -12.28
C LEU A 11 33.80 -34.48 -12.73
N PHE A 12 32.92 -34.11 -11.80
CA PHE A 12 31.65 -33.48 -12.13
C PHE A 12 31.96 -32.07 -12.67
N THR A 13 32.10 -31.95 -13.98
CA THR A 13 31.94 -30.65 -14.64
C THR A 13 30.46 -30.31 -14.60
N LEU A 14 30.05 -29.62 -13.53
CA LEU A 14 28.75 -28.95 -13.51
C LEU A 14 28.78 -27.91 -14.64
N ILE A 15 28.17 -28.26 -15.77
CA ILE A 15 27.79 -27.27 -16.78
C ILE A 15 26.71 -26.42 -16.10
N VAL A 16 27.13 -25.32 -15.46
CA VAL A 16 26.20 -24.29 -15.00
C VAL A 16 25.66 -23.68 -16.28
N ALA A 17 24.49 -24.14 -16.72
CA ALA A 17 23.77 -23.50 -17.81
C ALA A 17 23.54 -22.05 -17.37
N GLN A 18 24.31 -21.12 -17.92
CA GLN A 18 24.11 -19.71 -17.64
C GLN A 18 22.70 -19.36 -18.08
N ALA A 19 21.89 -18.92 -17.13
CA ALA A 19 20.53 -18.53 -17.40
C ALA A 19 20.55 -17.36 -18.39
N LYS A 20 19.73 -17.46 -19.44
CA LYS A 20 19.73 -16.49 -20.53
C LYS A 20 19.01 -15.23 -20.07
N GLU A 21 19.70 -14.10 -20.18
CA GLU A 21 19.16 -12.78 -19.86
C GLU A 21 17.91 -12.47 -20.69
N ILE A 22 16.99 -11.70 -20.10
CA ILE A 22 15.78 -11.25 -20.76
C ILE A 22 15.75 -9.72 -20.79
N THR A 23 15.57 -9.16 -21.98
CA THR A 23 15.19 -7.76 -22.14
C THR A 23 13.68 -7.62 -21.97
N ALA A 24 13.25 -6.96 -20.90
CA ALA A 24 11.87 -6.58 -20.68
C ALA A 24 11.62 -5.14 -21.12
N HIS A 25 10.50 -4.92 -21.80
CA HIS A 25 10.08 -3.62 -22.32
C HIS A 25 9.08 -3.00 -21.37
N VAL A 26 9.42 -1.84 -20.82
CA VAL A 26 8.51 -1.01 -20.03
C VAL A 26 7.86 -0.01 -20.97
N ILE A 27 6.53 -0.01 -21.02
CA ILE A 27 5.74 0.90 -21.83
C ILE A 27 4.79 1.68 -20.95
N PHE A 28 4.50 2.93 -21.33
CA PHE A 28 3.54 3.77 -20.63
C PHE A 28 2.21 3.84 -21.39
N GLU A 29 1.11 3.61 -20.66
CA GLU A 29 -0.25 3.86 -21.13
C GLU A 29 -0.78 5.10 -20.40
N ASN A 30 -0.57 6.28 -20.97
CA ASN A 30 -1.02 7.54 -20.37
C ASN A 30 -2.46 7.87 -20.79
N ARG A 31 -3.41 7.76 -19.85
CA ARG A 31 -4.83 8.01 -20.09
C ARG A 31 -5.31 9.42 -19.76
N THR A 32 -4.39 10.33 -19.44
CA THR A 32 -4.72 11.66 -18.89
C THR A 32 -4.39 12.82 -19.82
N GLY A 33 -3.55 12.59 -20.85
CA GLY A 33 -2.99 13.65 -21.70
C GLY A 33 -1.98 14.58 -21.01
N LYS A 34 -1.74 14.46 -19.70
CA LYS A 34 -0.75 15.24 -18.96
C LYS A 34 0.64 14.63 -19.11
N GLN A 35 1.68 15.45 -19.20
CA GLN A 35 3.05 14.93 -19.26
C GLN A 35 3.52 14.41 -17.90
N LEU A 36 4.22 13.27 -17.91
CA LEU A 36 4.95 12.79 -16.74
C LEU A 36 6.26 13.56 -16.61
N THR A 37 6.55 14.11 -15.44
CA THR A 37 7.80 14.85 -15.19
C THR A 37 8.73 14.13 -14.20
N ALA A 38 8.19 13.30 -13.32
CA ALA A 38 8.97 12.52 -12.36
C ALA A 38 8.26 11.23 -11.91
N GLY A 39 9.05 10.16 -11.81
CA GLY A 39 8.63 8.91 -11.19
C GLY A 39 9.81 7.98 -10.92
N LYS A 40 9.54 6.90 -10.20
CA LYS A 40 10.51 5.86 -9.87
C LYS A 40 9.97 4.50 -10.27
N PHE A 41 10.74 3.79 -11.11
CA PHE A 41 10.50 2.40 -11.45
C PHE A 41 11.39 1.50 -10.62
N TYR A 42 10.87 0.40 -10.08
CA TYR A 42 11.63 -0.50 -9.21
C TYR A 42 11.42 -1.97 -9.52
N ILE A 43 12.49 -2.75 -9.33
CA ILE A 43 12.54 -4.21 -9.43
C ILE A 43 13.13 -4.73 -8.11
N PRO A 44 12.28 -5.07 -7.11
CA PRO A 44 12.72 -5.39 -5.75
C PRO A 44 13.72 -6.55 -5.69
N GLU A 45 13.50 -7.61 -6.49
CA GLU A 45 14.35 -8.81 -6.50
C GLU A 45 15.78 -8.52 -6.99
N LEU A 46 15.99 -7.39 -7.67
CA LEU A 46 17.30 -6.95 -8.17
C LEU A 46 17.83 -5.73 -7.41
N GLU A 47 17.13 -5.28 -6.36
CA GLU A 47 17.42 -4.02 -5.64
C GLU A 47 17.62 -2.81 -6.58
N LYS A 48 16.93 -2.84 -7.72
CA LYS A 48 17.13 -1.87 -8.80
C LYS A 48 16.03 -0.82 -8.79
N THR A 49 16.44 0.44 -8.76
CA THR A 49 15.55 1.59 -8.92
C THR A 49 16.04 2.47 -10.07
N LEU A 50 15.12 2.96 -10.88
CA LEU A 50 15.38 3.84 -12.02
C LEU A 50 14.53 5.10 -11.88
N ASP A 51 15.16 6.26 -11.99
CA ASP A 51 14.45 7.53 -12.07
C ASP A 51 13.92 7.71 -13.50
N ILE A 52 12.65 8.08 -13.60
CA ILE A 52 11.91 8.25 -14.85
C ILE A 52 11.45 9.71 -14.94
N THR A 53 11.83 10.38 -16.02
CA THR A 53 11.54 11.81 -16.23
C THR A 53 10.54 12.07 -17.36
N SER A 54 10.13 11.02 -18.08
CA SER A 54 9.14 11.10 -19.15
C SER A 54 8.38 9.78 -19.30
N ALA A 55 7.22 9.81 -19.96
CA ALA A 55 6.43 8.62 -20.27
C ALA A 55 6.92 7.88 -21.54
N GLU A 56 8.21 7.99 -21.86
CA GLU A 56 8.81 7.23 -22.95
C GLU A 56 9.11 5.79 -22.51
N GLY A 57 8.87 4.83 -23.40
CA GLY A 57 9.16 3.43 -23.12
C GLY A 57 10.67 3.19 -22.98
N PHE A 58 11.06 2.28 -22.11
CA PHE A 58 12.45 1.91 -21.88
C PHE A 58 12.58 0.40 -21.69
N THR A 59 13.82 -0.09 -21.59
CA THR A 59 14.10 -1.51 -21.40
C THR A 59 14.84 -1.77 -20.10
N VAL A 60 14.57 -2.92 -19.48
CA VAL A 60 15.33 -3.43 -18.34
C VAL A 60 15.83 -4.84 -18.65
N THR A 61 17.08 -5.12 -18.26
CA THR A 61 17.65 -6.47 -18.34
C THR A 61 17.36 -7.23 -17.05
N LEU A 62 16.84 -8.44 -17.20
CA LEU A 62 16.63 -9.41 -16.13
C LEU A 62 17.61 -10.57 -16.30
N PRO A 63 18.14 -11.13 -15.21
CA PRO A 63 19.16 -12.17 -15.29
C PRO A 63 18.64 -13.47 -15.93
N GLU A 64 17.34 -13.76 -15.78
CA GLU A 64 16.73 -14.97 -16.33
C GLU A 64 15.22 -14.88 -16.47
N LYS A 65 14.60 -15.94 -17.03
CA LYS A 65 13.15 -16.13 -16.97
C LYS A 65 12.70 -16.40 -15.54
N GLY A 66 11.70 -15.68 -15.07
CA GLY A 66 11.39 -15.73 -13.65
C GLY A 66 10.13 -15.01 -13.25
N LYS A 67 9.77 -15.19 -11.98
CA LYS A 67 8.79 -14.32 -11.33
C LYS A 67 9.55 -13.10 -10.84
N TYR A 68 9.09 -11.93 -11.23
CA TYR A 68 9.64 -10.65 -10.81
C TYR A 68 8.49 -9.75 -10.42
N SER A 69 8.75 -8.86 -9.48
CA SER A 69 7.86 -7.80 -9.10
C SER A 69 8.33 -6.52 -9.77
N PHE A 70 7.38 -5.77 -10.30
CA PHE A 70 7.63 -4.45 -10.85
C PHE A 70 6.68 -3.47 -10.22
N GLY A 71 7.15 -2.26 -10.02
CA GLY A 71 6.28 -1.17 -9.67
C GLY A 71 6.80 0.16 -10.15
N PHE A 72 5.87 1.10 -10.21
CA PHE A 72 6.13 2.48 -10.57
C PHE A 72 5.41 3.40 -9.60
N ARG A 73 6.09 4.44 -9.13
CA ARG A 73 5.51 5.45 -8.23
C ARG A 73 5.80 6.85 -8.75
N THR A 74 4.80 7.70 -8.70
CA THR A 74 4.88 9.12 -9.04
C THR A 74 3.87 9.89 -8.18
N ASP A 75 4.14 11.16 -7.92
CA ASP A 75 3.22 12.04 -7.21
C ASP A 75 2.19 12.69 -8.16
N GLU A 76 2.37 12.58 -9.47
CA GLU A 76 1.55 13.25 -10.49
C GLU A 76 0.33 12.42 -10.94
N PHE A 77 0.42 11.09 -10.87
CA PHE A 77 -0.58 10.15 -11.42
C PHE A 77 -0.95 9.07 -10.41
N GLU A 78 -2.15 8.52 -10.58
CA GLU A 78 -2.43 7.18 -10.06
C GLU A 78 -1.80 6.19 -11.04
N ALA A 79 -0.93 5.30 -10.56
CA ALA A 79 -0.13 4.45 -11.42
C ALA A 79 -0.33 2.98 -11.13
N TYR A 80 -0.58 2.20 -12.18
CA TYR A 80 -0.74 0.76 -12.10
C TYR A 80 0.33 0.07 -12.93
N THR A 81 0.97 -0.94 -12.37
CA THR A 81 2.00 -1.72 -13.07
C THR A 81 1.45 -3.11 -13.38
N MET A 82 1.25 -3.40 -14.67
CA MET A 82 0.68 -4.65 -15.17
C MET A 82 1.76 -5.41 -15.93
N TYR A 83 1.91 -6.70 -15.62
CA TYR A 83 2.91 -7.56 -16.25
C TYR A 83 2.51 -9.03 -16.13
N PRO A 84 3.07 -9.91 -16.98
CA PRO A 84 2.86 -11.34 -16.87
C PRO A 84 3.33 -11.88 -15.51
N ALA A 85 2.60 -12.87 -14.97
CA ALA A 85 2.98 -13.53 -13.71
C ALA A 85 4.38 -14.18 -13.73
N ARG A 86 4.93 -14.43 -14.92
CA ARG A 86 6.31 -14.89 -15.15
C ARG A 86 6.84 -14.24 -16.43
N ILE A 87 8.00 -13.60 -16.32
CA ILE A 87 8.69 -12.98 -17.45
C ILE A 87 9.44 -14.05 -18.24
N THR A 88 9.28 -13.99 -19.57
CA THR A 88 9.93 -14.86 -20.56
C THR A 88 10.25 -14.04 -21.81
N GLU A 89 11.05 -14.54 -22.74
CA GLU A 89 11.36 -13.85 -24.00
C GLU A 89 10.11 -13.39 -24.77
N ASN A 90 9.03 -14.19 -24.74
CA ASN A 90 7.77 -13.89 -25.44
C ASN A 90 6.74 -13.16 -24.55
N LYS A 91 7.04 -12.98 -23.26
CA LYS A 91 6.16 -12.36 -22.27
C LYS A 91 7.00 -11.43 -21.40
N ASN A 92 7.43 -10.34 -22.00
CA ASN A 92 8.42 -9.41 -21.45
C ASN A 92 7.95 -7.96 -21.46
N ILE A 93 6.66 -7.71 -21.65
CA ILE A 93 6.09 -6.36 -21.61
C ILE A 93 5.58 -6.06 -20.21
N ILE A 94 6.01 -4.92 -19.68
CA ILE A 94 5.56 -4.33 -18.41
C ILE A 94 4.86 -3.03 -18.77
N THR A 95 3.58 -2.92 -18.47
CA THR A 95 2.78 -1.73 -18.76
C THR A 95 2.60 -0.92 -17.50
N VAL A 96 3.08 0.33 -17.52
CA VAL A 96 2.77 1.33 -16.52
C VAL A 96 1.60 2.16 -17.04
N ARG A 97 0.42 1.96 -16.47
CA ARG A 97 -0.75 2.78 -16.79
C ARG A 97 -0.78 3.99 -15.87
N LEU A 98 -0.88 5.17 -16.45
CA LEU A 98 -1.06 6.43 -15.75
C LEU A 98 -2.51 6.86 -15.91
N GLU A 99 -3.22 6.94 -14.79
CA GLU A 99 -4.57 7.46 -14.72
C GLU A 99 -4.57 8.79 -13.98
N GLU A 100 -5.65 9.56 -14.16
CA GLU A 100 -5.80 10.76 -13.36
C GLU A 100 -5.88 10.31 -11.92
N LYS A 101 -5.07 10.94 -11.05
CA LYS A 101 -5.42 10.88 -9.64
C LYS A 101 -6.85 11.37 -9.57
N PRO A 102 -7.77 10.61 -8.94
CA PRO A 102 -9.07 11.16 -8.66
C PRO A 102 -8.79 12.53 -8.05
N ALA A 103 -9.37 13.58 -8.64
CA ALA A 103 -9.39 14.88 -7.99
C ALA A 103 -9.70 14.55 -6.54
N LYS A 104 -8.82 14.92 -5.61
CA LYS A 104 -9.10 14.75 -4.20
C LYS A 104 -10.53 15.22 -4.11
N GLN A 105 -11.48 14.28 -3.95
CA GLN A 105 -12.81 14.71 -3.64
C GLN A 105 -12.55 15.59 -2.44
N ASP A 106 -13.31 16.64 -2.29
CA ASP A 106 -13.53 17.13 -0.96
C ASP A 106 -14.23 16.00 -0.13
N THR A 107 -13.72 14.74 -0.10
CA THR A 107 -13.21 14.22 1.16
C THR A 107 -12.47 15.37 1.74
N ILE A 108 -13.21 16.09 2.59
CA ILE A 108 -12.70 17.05 3.52
C ILE A 108 -11.32 16.48 3.86
N THR A 109 -10.28 17.12 3.32
CA THR A 109 -8.97 16.97 3.90
C THR A 109 -9.20 17.68 5.21
N ILE A 110 -9.80 16.96 6.17
CA ILE A 110 -9.38 17.03 7.55
C ILE A 110 -7.92 16.63 7.40
N SER A 111 -7.12 17.64 7.06
CA SER A 111 -5.81 17.82 7.60
C SER A 111 -5.82 17.20 8.99
N PHE A 112 -4.71 16.61 9.38
CA PHE A 112 -4.46 16.33 10.79
C PHE A 112 -4.40 17.67 11.59
N GLU A 113 -5.37 18.58 11.41
CA GLU A 113 -5.59 19.79 12.17
C GLU A 113 -6.19 19.35 13.50
N THR A 114 -5.24 19.09 14.39
CA THR A 114 -5.30 18.50 15.72
C THR A 114 -5.44 16.99 15.70
N GLU A 115 -4.30 16.29 15.86
CA GLU A 115 -4.32 14.92 16.36
C GLU A 115 -5.19 14.93 17.62
N ILE A 116 -6.39 14.32 17.57
CA ILE A 116 -7.30 14.29 18.71
C ILE A 116 -6.63 13.72 19.96
N THR A 117 -5.55 12.96 19.76
CA THR A 117 -4.64 12.42 20.77
C THR A 117 -4.12 13.49 21.74
N GLN A 118 -4.02 14.74 21.30
CA GLN A 118 -3.55 15.88 22.11
C GLN A 118 -4.68 16.81 22.57
N LEU A 119 -5.92 16.54 22.18
CA LEU A 119 -7.05 17.37 22.59
C LEU A 119 -7.47 17.03 24.02
N GLU A 120 -7.76 18.06 24.80
CA GLU A 120 -8.48 17.94 26.06
C GLU A 120 -9.93 17.50 25.81
N ASP A 121 -10.55 16.83 26.79
CA ASP A 121 -11.90 16.26 26.63
C ASP A 121 -12.95 17.29 26.19
N ALA A 122 -12.87 18.52 26.71
CA ALA A 122 -13.80 19.59 26.33
C ALA A 122 -13.65 20.02 24.86
N GLN A 123 -12.43 19.99 24.33
CA GLN A 123 -12.17 20.31 22.92
C GLN A 123 -12.66 19.18 22.02
N LEU A 124 -12.39 17.94 22.41
CA LEU A 124 -12.87 16.75 21.72
C LEU A 124 -14.40 16.70 21.67
N GLU A 125 -15.06 16.97 22.79
CA GLU A 125 -16.52 17.04 22.87
C GLU A 125 -17.12 18.13 21.96
N SER A 126 -16.46 19.30 21.86
CA SER A 126 -16.86 20.34 20.91
C SER A 126 -16.77 19.85 19.46
N MET A 127 -15.76 19.07 19.11
CA MET A 127 -15.61 18.51 17.76
C MET A 127 -16.62 17.41 17.47
N ILE A 128 -16.93 16.56 18.45
CA ILE A 128 -17.98 15.52 18.35
C ILE A 128 -19.34 16.18 18.08
N THR A 129 -19.68 17.23 18.83
CA THR A 129 -20.96 17.95 18.65
C THR A 129 -21.08 18.60 17.26
N LYS A 130 -19.94 18.94 16.64
CA LYS A 130 -19.88 19.49 15.27
C LYS A 130 -19.86 18.40 14.19
N GLY A 131 -19.93 17.12 14.56
CA GLY A 131 -19.86 15.98 13.63
C GLY A 131 -18.52 15.85 12.93
N LYS A 132 -17.40 16.26 13.57
CA LYS A 132 -16.06 16.29 12.97
C LYS A 132 -15.14 15.17 13.47
N VAL A 133 -15.69 14.16 14.14
CA VAL A 133 -14.90 13.10 14.80
C VAL A 133 -15.36 11.75 14.31
N GLU A 134 -14.40 10.94 13.88
CA GLU A 134 -14.64 9.67 13.20
C GLU A 134 -13.63 8.63 13.68
N PHE A 135 -14.06 7.38 13.81
CA PHE A 135 -13.15 6.24 13.95
C PHE A 135 -12.45 5.95 12.62
N ILE A 136 -11.20 5.50 12.71
CA ILE A 136 -10.40 5.13 11.54
C ILE A 136 -10.42 3.61 11.37
N PHE A 137 -11.00 3.17 10.26
CA PHE A 137 -10.95 1.79 9.81
C PHE A 137 -9.99 1.66 8.63
N HIS A 138 -9.21 0.58 8.62
CA HIS A 138 -8.38 0.22 7.48
C HIS A 138 -8.89 -1.07 6.85
N SER A 139 -9.20 -1.02 5.56
CA SER A 139 -9.86 -2.12 4.87
C SER A 139 -9.38 -2.23 3.42
N ILE A 140 -9.43 -3.46 2.89
CA ILE A 140 -9.04 -3.76 1.51
C ILE A 140 -10.02 -3.12 0.52
N GLN A 141 -11.28 -2.99 0.93
CA GLN A 141 -12.36 -2.36 0.17
C GLN A 141 -13.06 -1.31 1.03
N GLN A 142 -13.78 -0.40 0.40
CA GLN A 142 -14.61 0.57 1.12
C GLN A 142 -15.63 -0.15 2.00
N LEU A 143 -15.63 0.19 3.29
CA LEU A 143 -16.63 -0.33 4.21
C LEU A 143 -17.96 0.41 4.05
N ASN A 144 -19.04 -0.35 3.92
CA ASN A 144 -20.42 0.15 3.96
C ASN A 144 -21.04 -0.28 5.30
N LEU A 145 -20.59 0.31 6.40
CA LEU A 145 -21.12 0.03 7.73
C LEU A 145 -22.32 0.92 7.99
N ASP A 146 -23.38 0.34 8.57
CA ASP A 146 -24.45 1.14 9.15
C ASP A 146 -23.98 1.71 10.50
N PHE A 147 -23.34 2.87 10.43
CA PHE A 147 -22.89 3.64 11.59
C PHE A 147 -23.93 4.65 12.07
N GLY A 148 -25.10 4.75 11.42
CA GLY A 148 -26.08 5.82 11.67
C GLY A 148 -26.54 5.85 13.12
N THR A 149 -26.93 4.69 13.65
CA THR A 149 -27.38 4.56 15.06
C THR A 149 -26.28 4.94 16.04
N PHE A 150 -25.03 4.53 15.76
CA PHE A 150 -23.89 4.87 16.62
C PHE A 150 -23.57 6.37 16.56
N GLN A 151 -23.56 6.94 15.36
CA GLN A 151 -23.27 8.35 15.13
C GLN A 151 -24.36 9.26 15.73
N GLU A 152 -25.64 8.89 15.65
CA GLU A 152 -26.72 9.62 16.30
C GLU A 152 -26.57 9.62 17.83
N LYS A 153 -26.19 8.47 18.40
CA LYS A 153 -26.08 8.31 19.85
C LYS A 153 -24.82 8.95 20.44
N TYR A 154 -23.69 8.87 19.73
CA TYR A 154 -22.37 9.25 20.25
C TYR A 154 -21.74 10.44 19.54
N GLY A 155 -22.30 10.90 18.41
CA GLY A 155 -21.77 11.99 17.59
C GLY A 155 -20.50 11.65 16.82
N ILE A 156 -20.10 10.37 16.81
CA ILE A 156 -18.84 9.89 16.20
C ILE A 156 -19.16 9.02 15.00
N GLY A 157 -18.61 9.38 13.83
CA GLY A 157 -18.75 8.63 12.58
C GLY A 157 -17.63 7.62 12.36
N TYR A 158 -17.45 7.20 11.11
CA TYR A 158 -16.30 6.41 10.69
C TYR A 158 -15.79 6.84 9.33
N ILE A 159 -14.49 6.61 9.13
CA ILE A 159 -13.85 6.67 7.81
C ILE A 159 -13.14 5.36 7.51
N SER A 160 -13.26 4.94 6.25
CA SER A 160 -12.56 3.77 5.71
C SER A 160 -11.36 4.26 4.90
N LYS A 161 -10.17 3.82 5.29
CA LYS A 161 -8.89 4.06 4.62
C LYS A 161 -8.36 2.76 4.02
N ASN A 162 -7.45 2.91 3.06
CA ASN A 162 -6.79 1.77 2.40
C ASN A 162 -6.05 0.90 3.45
N CYS A 163 -6.05 -0.42 3.23
CA CYS A 163 -5.36 -1.40 4.07
C CYS A 163 -3.84 -1.40 3.91
N ILE A 164 -3.30 -0.85 2.83
CA ILE A 164 -1.85 -0.69 2.67
C ILE A 164 -1.41 0.47 3.56
N MET A 165 -1.01 0.13 4.79
CA MET A 165 -0.51 1.08 5.78
C MET A 165 0.96 0.83 6.05
N ASP A 166 1.75 1.90 6.06
CA ASP A 166 3.07 1.85 6.67
C ASP A 166 2.95 1.82 8.22
N PRO A 167 4.01 1.40 8.94
CA PRO A 167 3.97 1.32 10.41
C PRO A 167 3.62 2.62 11.14
N LEU A 168 3.96 3.79 10.59
CA LEU A 168 3.65 5.08 11.21
C LEU A 168 2.16 5.38 11.10
N THR A 169 1.56 5.14 9.93
CA THR A 169 0.11 5.29 9.71
C THR A 169 -0.70 4.39 10.64
N LEU A 170 -0.25 3.13 10.82
CA LEU A 170 -0.89 2.21 11.76
C LEU A 170 -0.82 2.72 13.21
N LYS A 171 0.35 3.21 13.64
CA LYS A 171 0.56 3.78 14.98
C LYS A 171 -0.34 5.00 15.22
N ALA A 172 -0.40 5.91 14.26
CA ALA A 172 -1.23 7.11 14.35
C ALA A 172 -2.73 6.77 14.44
N SER A 173 -3.21 5.86 13.59
CA SER A 173 -4.62 5.46 13.59
C SER A 173 -5.03 4.69 14.85
N THR A 174 -4.12 3.87 15.38
CA THR A 174 -4.30 3.19 16.67
C THR A 174 -4.40 4.20 17.81
N ALA A 175 -3.49 5.18 17.87
CA ALA A 175 -3.50 6.21 18.91
C ALA A 175 -4.77 7.08 18.85
N HIS A 176 -5.21 7.42 17.64
CA HIS A 176 -6.47 8.12 17.38
C HIS A 176 -7.67 7.34 17.94
N ASN A 177 -7.82 6.07 17.56
CA ASN A 177 -8.94 5.26 18.01
C ASN A 177 -8.90 5.02 19.54
N LYS A 178 -7.71 4.82 20.12
CA LYS A 178 -7.53 4.70 21.59
C LYS A 178 -7.93 5.96 22.34
N ARG A 179 -7.66 7.15 21.79
CA ARG A 179 -8.08 8.41 22.40
C ARG A 179 -9.61 8.54 22.47
N LEU A 180 -10.30 8.13 21.41
CA LEU A 180 -11.76 8.09 21.38
C LEU A 180 -12.32 7.05 22.34
N GLU A 181 -11.72 5.86 22.40
CA GLU A 181 -12.07 4.85 23.39
C GLU A 181 -11.96 5.39 24.81
N ALA A 182 -10.84 6.05 25.15
CA ALA A 182 -10.64 6.62 26.48
C ALA A 182 -11.74 7.65 26.83
N PHE A 183 -12.06 8.54 25.88
CA PHE A 183 -13.15 9.51 26.04
C PHE A 183 -14.51 8.84 26.25
N LEU A 184 -14.84 7.86 25.42
CA LEU A 184 -16.13 7.17 25.48
C LEU A 184 -16.25 6.31 26.74
N ASN A 185 -15.17 5.65 27.17
CA ASN A 185 -15.13 4.90 28.43
C ASN A 185 -15.33 5.82 29.64
N GLN A 186 -14.68 6.98 29.65
CA GLN A 186 -14.84 7.96 30.72
C GLN A 186 -16.26 8.53 30.77
N LYS A 187 -16.87 8.80 29.62
CA LYS A 187 -18.18 9.47 29.54
C LYS A 187 -19.37 8.50 29.66
N TYR A 188 -19.26 7.30 29.11
CA TYR A 188 -20.38 6.36 28.94
C TYR A 188 -20.11 4.96 29.55
N GLY A 189 -18.94 4.73 30.16
CA GLY A 189 -18.49 3.39 30.55
C GLY A 189 -18.16 2.53 29.32
N GLU A 190 -17.97 1.22 29.46
CA GLU A 190 -17.61 0.36 28.31
C GLU A 190 -18.82 -0.08 27.45
N GLY A 191 -20.05 0.28 27.86
CA GLY A 191 -21.28 -0.20 27.22
C GLY A 191 -21.42 0.20 25.76
N TRP A 192 -20.83 1.33 25.34
CA TRP A 192 -20.89 1.83 23.96
C TRP A 192 -20.23 0.89 22.95
N LYS A 193 -19.28 0.04 23.38
CA LYS A 193 -18.59 -0.92 22.50
C LYS A 193 -19.58 -1.90 21.87
N LYS A 194 -20.68 -2.22 22.56
CA LYS A 194 -21.75 -3.10 22.06
C LYS A 194 -22.59 -2.47 20.94
N ASP A 195 -22.55 -1.15 20.83
CA ASP A 195 -23.30 -0.41 19.83
C ASP A 195 -22.47 -0.18 18.55
N LEU A 196 -21.17 -0.53 18.55
CA LEU A 196 -20.34 -0.48 17.36
C LEU A 196 -20.76 -1.58 16.38
N PRO A 197 -21.02 -1.24 15.09
CA PRO A 197 -21.28 -2.25 14.07
C PRO A 197 -20.03 -3.06 13.72
N LEU A 198 -18.84 -2.49 13.95
CA LEU A 198 -17.55 -3.15 13.80
C LEU A 198 -16.52 -2.50 14.73
N HIS A 199 -15.56 -3.29 15.22
CA HIS A 199 -14.49 -2.78 16.07
C HIS A 199 -13.33 -2.27 15.20
N PRO A 200 -12.98 -0.97 15.29
CA PRO A 200 -11.81 -0.44 14.60
C PRO A 200 -10.53 -0.87 15.32
N PHE A 201 -9.41 -0.84 14.60
CA PHE A 201 -8.11 -1.24 15.16
C PHE A 201 -7.74 -0.39 16.38
N GLY A 202 -7.22 -1.03 17.40
CA GLY A 202 -6.68 -0.37 18.59
C GLY A 202 -7.67 -0.18 19.73
N ILE A 203 -8.95 -0.54 19.58
CA ILE A 203 -9.93 -0.55 20.66
C ILE A 203 -9.89 -1.92 21.35
N GLU A 204 -9.88 -1.91 22.69
CA GLU A 204 -9.81 -3.11 23.53
C GLU A 204 -11.16 -3.51 24.12
#